data_AF-A0A1V6MHE4-F1
#
_entry.id   AF-A0A1V6MHE4-F1
#
_cell.length_a   1.000
_cell.length_b   1.000
_cell.length_c   1.000
_cell.angle_alpha   90.00
_cell.angle_beta   90.00
_cell.angle_gamma   90.00
#
_symmetry.space_group_name_H-M   'P 1'
#
loop_
_entity.id
_entity.type
_entity.pdbx_description
1 polymer ?
#
loop_
_entity_poly.entity_id
_entity_poly.type
_entity_poly.pdbx_seq_one_letter_code
_entity_poly.pdbx_strand_id
1 'polypeptide(L)' 'MLTEPPAPTWWKVNRHKVFGVTGLLIGYLVGTHLHGAPEQQPDQPRPGHTTPATPKEHRTHTAHGLAA' A
#
# COMPACT_ATOMS: atom_id res chain seq x y z
N MET A 1 -13.94 -2.49 67.50
CA MET A 1 -13.64 -1.35 66.61
C MET A 1 -13.76 -1.87 65.19
N LEU A 2 -14.76 -1.41 64.44
CA LEU A 2 -14.98 -1.83 63.05
C LEU A 2 -14.17 -0.89 62.17
N THR A 3 -12.93 -1.26 61.86
CA THR A 3 -12.07 -0.48 60.97
C THR A 3 -12.60 -0.66 59.55
N GLU A 4 -13.03 0.44 58.95
CA GLU A 4 -13.48 0.46 57.56
C GLU A 4 -12.31 0.02 56.65
N PRO A 5 -12.53 -0.92 55.71
CA PRO A 5 -11.45 -1.37 54.85
C PRO A 5 -10.94 -0.21 53.99
N PRO A 6 -9.62 -0.04 53.83
CA PRO A 6 -9.06 1.05 53.05
C PRO A 6 -9.61 1.02 51.63
N ALA A 7 -10.03 2.20 51.14
CA ALA A 7 -10.56 2.34 49.80
C ALA A 7 -9.59 1.73 48.77
N PRO A 8 -10.10 0.97 47.78
CA PRO A 8 -9.24 0.36 46.79
C PRO A 8 -8.48 1.45 46.03
N THR A 9 -7.17 1.28 45.92
CA THR A 9 -6.34 2.21 45.17
C THR A 9 -6.77 2.21 43.70
N TRP A 10 -6.69 3.37 43.04
CA TRP A 10 -7.00 3.51 41.62
C TRP A 10 -6.26 2.46 40.75
N TRP A 11 -5.02 2.16 41.11
CA TRP A 11 -4.23 1.12 40.47
C TRP A 11 -4.86 -0.28 40.57
N LYS A 12 -5.38 -0.66 41.75
CA LYS A 12 -6.04 -1.95 41.96
C LYS A 12 -7.28 -2.09 41.09
N VAL A 13 -8.03 -1.00 40.91
CA VAL A 13 -9.22 -0.96 40.05
C VAL A 13 -8.81 -0.99 38.57
N ASN A 14 -7.77 -0.25 38.17
CA ASN A 14 -7.51 0.03 36.75
C ASN A 14 -6.38 -0.79 36.12
N ARG A 15 -5.63 -1.60 36.89
CA ARG A 15 -4.48 -2.38 36.36
C ARG A 15 -4.81 -3.20 35.11
N HIS A 16 -6.00 -3.79 35.06
CA HIS A 16 -6.42 -4.64 33.95
C HIS A 16 -6.65 -3.83 32.67
N LYS A 17 -7.11 -2.58 32.79
CA LYS A 17 -7.22 -1.65 31.65
C LYS A 17 -5.83 -1.25 31.16
N VAL A 18 -4.91 -0.97 32.08
CA VAL A 18 -3.52 -0.64 31.72
C VAL A 18 -2.87 -1.80 30.98
N PHE A 19 -2.95 -3.02 31.52
CA PHE A 19 -2.43 -4.21 30.83
C PHE A 19 -3.12 -4.46 29.48
N GLY A 20 -4.45 -4.25 29.38
CA GLY A 20 -5.20 -4.40 28.14
C GLY A 20 -4.76 -3.40 27.06
N VAL A 21 -4.64 -2.12 27.41
CA VAL A 21 -4.19 -1.07 26.48
C VAL A 21 -2.73 -1.30 26.07
N THR A 22 -1.85 -1.62 27.01
CA THR A 22 -0.43 -1.92 26.71
C THR A 22 -0.30 -3.14 25.80
N GLY A 23 -1.03 -4.23 26.09
CA GLY A 23 -1.02 -5.42 25.25
C GLY A 23 -1.56 -5.15 23.84
N LEU A 24 -2.62 -4.35 23.72
CA LEU A 24 -3.18 -3.94 22.43
C LEU A 24 -2.17 -3.10 21.62
N LEU A 25 -1.51 -2.13 22.24
CA LEU A 25 -0.47 -1.32 21.57
C LEU A 25 0.70 -2.19 21.08
N ILE A 26 1.20 -3.07 21.93
CA ILE A 26 2.31 -3.98 21.56
C ILE A 26 1.86 -4.89 20.41
N GLY A 27 0.67 -5.48 20.51
CA GLY A 27 0.12 -6.33 19.45
C GLY A 27 -0.08 -5.58 18.13
N TYR A 28 -0.53 -4.32 18.18
CA TYR A 28 -0.68 -3.47 17.01
C TYR A 28 0.68 -3.13 16.38
N LEU A 29 1.68 -2.76 17.18
CA LEU A 29 3.04 -2.49 16.69
C LEU A 29 3.65 -3.73 16.05
N VAL A 30 3.57 -4.88 16.72
CA VAL A 30 4.05 -6.16 16.17
C VAL A 30 3.30 -6.50 14.89
N GLY A 31 1.97 -6.34 14.87
CA GLY A 31 1.15 -6.57 13.70
C GLY A 31 1.55 -5.67 12.52
N THR A 32 1.76 -4.38 12.73
CA THR A 32 2.11 -3.42 11.67
C THR A 32 3.57 -3.51 11.21
N HIS A 33 4.48 -3.96 12.07
CA HIS A 33 5.88 -4.17 11.69
C HIS A 33 6.14 -5.53 11.03
N LEU A 34 5.37 -6.57 11.37
CA LEU A 34 5.48 -7.90 10.77
C LEU A 34 4.66 -8.05 9.48
N HIS A 35 3.47 -7.47 9.43
CA HIS A 35 2.76 -7.26 8.17
C HIS A 35 3.36 -6.00 7.57
N GLY A 36 4.55 -6.14 6.96
CA GLY A 36 5.24 -5.06 6.27
C GLY A 36 4.25 -4.20 5.51
N ALA A 37 4.43 -2.86 5.58
CA ALA A 37 3.61 -1.90 4.85
C ALA A 37 3.32 -2.49 3.46
N PRO A 38 2.04 -2.59 3.03
CA PRO A 38 1.73 -3.22 1.75
C PRO A 38 2.65 -2.58 0.73
N GLU A 39 3.54 -3.40 0.16
CA GLU A 39 4.55 -2.96 -0.80
C GLU A 39 3.83 -2.01 -1.74
N GLN A 40 4.17 -0.71 -1.67
CA GLN A 40 3.62 0.26 -2.60
C GLN A 40 4.06 -0.24 -3.95
N GLN A 41 3.15 -0.91 -4.67
CA GLN A 41 3.45 -1.53 -5.94
C GLN A 41 4.15 -0.44 -6.75
N PRO A 42 5.45 -0.56 -7.06
CA PRO A 42 6.12 0.45 -7.83
C PRO A 42 5.30 0.58 -9.10
N ASP A 43 4.96 1.82 -9.50
CA ASP A 43 4.24 2.12 -10.73
C ASP A 43 4.80 1.24 -11.84
N GLN A 44 4.12 0.11 -12.10
CA GLN A 44 4.62 -0.86 -13.06
C GLN A 44 4.59 -0.12 -14.39
N PRO A 45 5.70 -0.07 -15.15
CA PRO A 45 5.68 0.55 -16.46
C PRO A 45 4.58 -0.14 -17.26
N ARG A 46 3.50 0.60 -17.52
CA ARG A 46 2.38 0.12 -18.33
C ARG A 46 2.98 -0.42 -19.63
N PRO A 47 2.69 -1.65 -20.06
CA PRO A 47 3.16 -2.16 -21.33
C PRO A 47 2.77 -1.16 -22.42
N GLY A 48 3.77 -0.52 -23.04
CA GLY A 48 3.56 0.35 -24.18
C GLY A 48 2.99 -0.51 -25.29
N HIS A 49 1.70 -0.37 -25.56
CA HIS A 49 1.09 -1.01 -26.72
C HIS A 49 1.86 -0.55 -27.96
N THR A 50 2.58 -1.47 -28.60
CA THR A 50 3.08 -1.30 -29.96
C THR A 50 1.88 -1.25 -30.88
N THR A 51 1.32 -0.06 -31.08
CA THR A 51 0.48 0.19 -32.25
C THR A 51 1.39 -0.01 -33.47
N PRO A 52 1.12 -0.98 -34.36
CA PRO A 52 1.86 -1.06 -35.61
C PRO A 52 1.60 0.26 -36.34
N ALA A 53 2.68 0.99 -36.67
CA ALA A 53 2.55 2.07 -37.63
C ALA A 53 2.00 1.44 -38.92
N THR A 54 0.77 1.81 -39.29
CA THR A 54 0.28 1.54 -40.63
C THR A 54 1.28 2.13 -41.61
N PRO A 55 1.79 1.35 -42.59
CA PRO A 55 2.56 1.94 -43.67
C PRO A 55 1.64 2.90 -44.40
N LYS A 56 1.77 4.21 -44.11
CA LYS A 56 1.22 5.24 -44.98
C LYS A 56 1.98 5.13 -46.29
N GLU A 57 1.32 4.49 -47.24
CA GLU A 57 1.55 4.54 -48.67
C GLU A 57 2.09 5.93 -49.07
N HIS A 58 3.40 6.01 -49.28
CA HIS A 58 4.06 7.17 -49.85
C HIS A 58 4.60 6.79 -51.22
N ARG A 59 3.70 6.86 -52.20
CA ARG A 59 3.89 7.41 -53.54
C ARG A 59 5.14 6.96 -54.31
N THR A 60 4.93 6.06 -55.27
CA THR A 60 5.68 6.04 -56.53
C THR A 60 4.69 6.19 -57.68
N HIS A 61 4.39 7.45 -58.04
CA HIS A 61 3.71 7.76 -59.29
C HIS A 61 4.79 8.02 -60.35
N THR A 62 5.35 6.95 -60.92
CA THR A 62 6.24 7.06 -62.09
C THR A 62 5.37 7.01 -63.34
N ALA A 63 4.89 8.19 -63.76
CA ALA A 63 4.32 8.38 -65.08
C ALA A 63 5.45 8.68 -66.09
N HIS A 64 5.53 7.84 -67.12
CA HIS A 64 5.96 8.09 -68.50
C HIS A 64 7.11 9.08 -68.78
N GLY A 65 8.21 8.54 -69.32
CA GLY A 65 9.20 9.32 -70.07
C GLY A 65 10.22 8.48 -70.82
N LEU A 66 10.07 8.44 -72.15
CA LEU A 66 11.11 8.30 -73.19
C LEU A 66 11.82 6.94 -73.40
N ALA A 67 11.53 6.32 -74.54
CA ALA A 67 12.51 5.56 -75.32
C ALA A 67 12.38 5.98 -76.79
N ALA A 68 13.55 6.14 -77.41
CA ALA A 68 13.84 6.80 -78.68
C ALA A 68 13.44 5.97 -79.92
#